data_AF-A0A7V6R8W3-F1
#
_entry.id   AF-A0A7V6R8W3-F1
#
_cell.length_a   1.000
_cell.length_b   1.000
_cell.length_c   1.000
_cell.angle_alpha   90.00
_cell.angle_beta   90.00
_cell.angle_gamma   90.00
#
_symmetry.space_group_name_H-M   'P 1'
#
loop_
_entity.id
_entity.type
_entity.pdbx_description
1 polymer ?
#
loop_
_entity_poly.entity_id
_entity_poly.type
_entity_poly.pdbx_seq_one_letter_code
_entity_poly.pdbx_strand_id
1 'polypeptide(L)'
;MPSVTINLPLTTFVSSAMPDNNHSSYPLLYTGTDPVFQHCISLLEVELPTLPVTSVDSAILQLSVIVKSGDVPSPVVVNKVTSPFNATTVTYNTQPSFISTASQINITTEDLYKTVEIDVTSLVNEWLSGTSPNYGIALTNNDGITIVQFASNNIVYEPYFPRLVLTYTEAPADTTGTDFAYEQLAHVIEQLINLYPTNEFTVFTNVLSSSNITGTPLELFKPSPGTFGALFILDEAGQKKVIPLNSIVAIYLGSGSVYNPSITYLTPPKLAPGFDTNLLASYYEYFPVSTRVQLWGGAIIFAAGMVYKNEYGIIVLSDEDGNTPVFVPVLNINIVFPISSSTSGDEPGTSKVIMQAQK
;
A
#
# COMPACT_ATOMS: atom_id res chain seq x y z
N MET A 1 -5.73 -8.60 -13.69
CA MET A 1 -4.70 -7.58 -13.42
C MET A 1 -5.40 -6.25 -13.38
N PRO A 2 -5.36 -5.52 -12.25
CA PRO A 2 -5.79 -4.13 -12.20
C PRO A 2 -5.19 -3.29 -13.34
N SER A 3 -5.98 -2.33 -13.82
CA SER A 3 -5.55 -1.40 -14.86
C SER A 3 -5.98 0.02 -14.51
N VAL A 4 -5.10 0.99 -14.77
CA VAL A 4 -5.37 2.43 -14.60
C VAL A 4 -5.13 3.13 -15.92
N THR A 5 -6.10 3.94 -16.36
CA THR A 5 -5.96 4.81 -17.54
C THR A 5 -5.72 6.24 -17.10
N ILE A 6 -4.64 6.82 -17.58
CA ILE A 6 -4.20 8.19 -17.28
C ILE A 6 -4.42 9.02 -18.53
N ASN A 7 -5.20 10.10 -18.43
CA ASN A 7 -5.26 11.09 -19.49
C ASN A 7 -4.01 11.98 -19.42
N LEU A 8 -3.52 12.46 -20.57
CA LEU A 8 -2.38 13.37 -20.63
C LEU A 8 -2.87 14.79 -21.00
N PRO A 9 -3.28 15.61 -20.03
CA PRO A 9 -3.92 16.91 -20.29
C PRO A 9 -2.94 18.02 -20.65
N LEU A 10 -1.64 17.76 -20.58
CA LEU A 10 -0.59 18.76 -20.80
C LEU A 10 0.32 18.27 -21.92
N THR A 11 -0.10 18.53 -23.16
CA THR A 11 0.65 18.19 -24.37
C THR A 11 0.87 19.42 -25.23
N THR A 12 2.00 19.45 -25.95
CA THR A 12 2.35 20.53 -26.87
C THR A 12 3.34 20.03 -27.92
N PHE A 13 3.68 20.85 -28.90
CA PHE A 13 4.83 20.61 -29.75
C PHE A 13 5.68 21.88 -29.88
N VAL A 14 6.96 21.68 -30.15
CA VAL A 14 7.89 22.74 -30.49
C VAL A 14 8.29 22.65 -31.95
N SER A 15 8.52 23.78 -32.59
CA SER A 15 8.79 23.88 -34.03
C SER A 15 10.01 24.78 -34.27
N SER A 16 10.95 24.33 -35.10
CA SER A 16 12.12 25.13 -35.46
C SER A 16 11.77 26.35 -36.31
N ALA A 17 10.65 26.31 -37.04
CA ALA A 17 10.17 27.43 -37.86
C ALA A 17 9.57 28.57 -37.01
N MET A 18 9.07 28.26 -35.81
CA MET A 18 8.46 29.22 -34.89
C MET A 18 9.08 29.08 -33.49
N PRO A 19 10.36 29.44 -33.33
CA PRO A 19 11.15 28.96 -32.21
C PRO A 19 10.80 29.58 -30.85
N ASP A 20 10.10 30.71 -30.85
CA ASP A 20 9.63 31.44 -29.66
C ASP A 20 8.13 31.24 -29.38
N ASN A 21 7.43 30.44 -30.20
CA ASN A 21 6.01 30.20 -30.04
C ASN A 21 5.76 28.93 -29.22
N ASN A 22 4.77 29.00 -28.31
CA ASN A 22 4.18 27.84 -27.67
C ASN A 22 2.94 27.38 -28.45
N HIS A 23 2.76 26.06 -28.59
CA HIS A 23 1.66 25.47 -29.36
C HIS A 23 0.72 24.61 -28.48
N SER A 24 0.68 24.83 -27.17
CA SER A 24 -0.13 24.01 -26.24
C SER A 24 -1.64 24.09 -26.47
N SER A 25 -2.12 25.08 -27.23
CA SER A 25 -3.52 25.23 -27.63
C SER A 25 -3.86 24.53 -28.94
N TYR A 26 -2.87 23.98 -29.66
CA TYR A 26 -3.11 23.33 -30.94
C TYR A 26 -3.81 21.98 -30.73
N PRO A 27 -4.77 21.61 -31.60
CA PRO A 27 -5.49 20.34 -31.49
C PRO A 27 -4.65 19.12 -31.87
N LEU A 28 -3.46 19.33 -32.44
CA LEU A 28 -2.57 18.27 -32.95
C LEU A 28 -1.14 18.46 -32.47
N LEU A 29 -0.45 17.34 -32.28
CA LEU A 29 0.94 17.21 -31.87
C LEU A 29 1.80 16.83 -33.07
N TYR A 30 2.68 17.74 -33.50
CA TYR A 30 3.51 17.56 -34.69
C TYR A 30 4.83 16.87 -34.30
N THR A 31 5.14 15.74 -34.94
CA THR A 31 6.34 14.92 -34.69
C THR A 31 7.06 14.59 -36.00
N GLY A 32 8.22 15.20 -36.24
CA GLY A 32 9.03 14.98 -37.45
C GLY A 32 9.25 16.24 -38.28
N THR A 33 9.33 16.07 -39.60
CA THR A 33 9.66 17.16 -40.54
C THR A 33 8.42 17.64 -41.28
N ASP A 34 7.92 18.82 -40.91
CA ASP A 34 6.76 19.47 -41.51
C ASP A 34 7.19 20.52 -42.57
N PRO A 35 6.50 20.65 -43.71
CA PRO A 35 6.84 21.66 -44.72
C PRO A 35 6.75 23.11 -44.25
N VAL A 36 5.91 23.40 -43.26
CA VAL A 36 5.66 24.75 -42.72
C VAL A 36 6.35 24.92 -41.38
N PHE A 37 6.12 23.98 -40.45
CA PHE A 37 6.68 24.02 -39.10
C PHE A 37 8.11 23.46 -39.00
N GLN A 38 8.68 22.97 -40.11
CA GLN A 38 10.02 22.41 -40.16
C GLN A 38 10.19 21.29 -39.11
N HIS A 39 11.29 21.28 -38.35
CA HIS A 39 11.55 20.22 -37.38
C HIS A 39 10.67 20.39 -36.14
N CYS A 40 9.83 19.38 -35.89
CA CYS A 40 8.83 19.36 -34.83
C CYS A 40 9.06 18.23 -33.84
N ILE A 41 9.00 18.56 -32.54
CA ILE A 41 9.06 17.59 -31.43
C ILE A 41 7.79 17.75 -30.61
N SER A 42 7.07 16.64 -30.40
CA SER A 42 5.93 16.63 -29.49
C SER A 42 6.39 16.35 -28.06
N LEU A 43 5.82 17.07 -27.10
CA LEU A 43 6.13 16.99 -25.67
C LEU A 43 4.87 16.67 -24.88
N LEU A 44 4.97 15.71 -23.96
CA LEU A 44 3.87 15.25 -23.13
C LEU A 44 4.32 15.26 -21.67
N GLU A 45 3.67 16.05 -20.83
CA GLU A 45 3.81 15.89 -19.38
C GLU A 45 2.97 14.71 -18.92
N VAL A 46 3.54 13.90 -18.01
CA VAL A 46 2.92 12.70 -17.50
C VAL A 46 2.80 12.83 -15.99
N GLU A 47 1.57 12.91 -15.49
CA GLU A 47 1.31 12.83 -14.05
C GLU A 47 0.89 11.40 -13.70
N LEU A 48 1.75 10.68 -12.99
CA LEU A 48 1.43 9.34 -12.52
C LEU A 48 0.58 9.41 -11.24
N PRO A 49 -0.50 8.61 -11.14
CA PRO A 49 -1.23 8.49 -9.89
C PRO A 49 -0.39 7.73 -8.85
N THR A 50 -0.72 7.89 -7.57
CA THR A 50 -0.16 7.03 -6.52
C THR A 50 -0.64 5.60 -6.75
N LEU A 51 0.29 4.68 -7.03
CA LEU A 51 0.02 3.25 -7.21
C LEU A 51 0.40 2.45 -5.95
N PRO A 52 -0.28 1.34 -5.66
CA PRO A 52 0.08 0.43 -4.56
C PRO A 52 1.30 -0.46 -4.89
N VAL A 53 1.99 -0.18 -6.00
CA VAL A 53 3.13 -0.94 -6.51
C VAL A 53 4.26 0.02 -6.90
N THR A 54 5.50 -0.44 -6.79
CA THR A 54 6.71 0.31 -7.21
C THR A 54 7.14 -0.01 -8.64
N SER A 55 6.44 -0.94 -9.31
CA SER A 55 6.62 -1.27 -10.72
C SER A 55 5.31 -1.81 -11.30
N VAL A 56 5.10 -1.59 -12.59
CA VAL A 56 3.96 -2.11 -13.36
C VAL A 56 4.41 -3.24 -14.29
N ASP A 57 3.49 -4.13 -14.64
CA ASP A 57 3.73 -5.23 -15.60
C ASP A 57 3.76 -4.70 -17.03
N SER A 58 2.95 -3.69 -17.33
CA SER A 58 2.92 -3.03 -18.63
C SER A 58 2.45 -1.58 -18.52
N ALA A 59 3.03 -0.72 -19.35
CA ALA A 59 2.62 0.65 -19.57
C ALA A 59 2.55 0.97 -21.06
N ILE A 60 1.35 1.25 -21.56
CA ILE A 60 1.08 1.47 -22.99
C ILE A 60 0.69 2.93 -23.22
N LEU A 61 1.50 3.65 -23.97
CA LEU A 61 1.19 4.98 -24.48
C LEU A 61 0.28 4.84 -25.71
N GLN A 62 -0.91 5.42 -25.63
CA GLN A 62 -1.92 5.40 -26.68
C GLN A 62 -2.03 6.78 -27.34
N LEU A 63 -1.78 6.83 -28.65
CA LEU A 63 -1.80 8.07 -29.44
C LEU A 63 -2.68 7.88 -30.67
N SER A 64 -3.60 8.82 -30.93
CA SER A 64 -4.44 8.77 -32.13
C SER A 64 -3.75 9.47 -33.30
N VAL A 65 -3.56 8.77 -34.42
CA VAL A 65 -2.90 9.32 -35.62
C VAL A 65 -3.93 10.06 -36.47
N ILE A 66 -3.74 11.36 -36.68
CA ILE A 66 -4.70 12.19 -37.43
C ILE A 66 -4.17 12.53 -38.84
N VAL A 67 -2.87 12.80 -38.95
CA VAL A 67 -2.22 13.09 -40.23
C VAL A 67 -0.89 12.36 -40.30
N LYS A 68 -0.56 11.88 -41.50
CA LYS A 68 0.75 11.36 -41.87
C LYS A 68 1.12 11.89 -43.24
N SER A 69 2.36 12.37 -43.41
CA SER A 69 2.89 12.67 -44.75
C SER A 69 3.60 11.47 -45.36
N GLY A 70 3.49 11.37 -46.69
CA GLY A 70 4.16 10.35 -47.49
C GLY A 70 3.70 8.91 -47.23
N ASP A 71 4.11 8.02 -48.13
CA ASP A 71 3.77 6.59 -48.04
C ASP A 71 4.81 5.78 -47.25
N VAL A 72 6.03 6.31 -47.07
CA VAL A 72 7.11 5.65 -46.32
C VAL A 72 6.77 5.66 -44.82
N PRO A 73 6.88 4.53 -44.09
CA PRO A 73 6.64 4.51 -42.65
C PRO A 73 7.49 5.52 -41.88
N SER A 74 6.87 6.23 -40.94
CA SER A 74 7.52 7.25 -40.10
C SER A 74 8.02 6.63 -38.79
N PRO A 75 9.33 6.55 -38.53
CA PRO A 75 9.87 5.99 -37.30
C PRO A 75 9.74 6.99 -36.14
N VAL A 76 8.66 6.86 -35.36
CA VAL A 76 8.44 7.66 -34.17
C VAL A 76 9.12 7.01 -32.98
N VAL A 77 10.00 7.77 -32.33
CA VAL A 77 10.79 7.35 -31.17
C VAL A 77 10.28 8.05 -29.92
N VAL A 78 10.11 7.28 -28.84
CA VAL A 78 9.82 7.79 -27.50
C VAL A 78 11.15 8.12 -26.82
N ASN A 79 11.29 9.35 -26.34
CA ASN A 79 12.47 9.81 -25.61
C ASN A 79 12.10 10.16 -24.17
N LYS A 80 12.99 9.81 -23.24
CA LYS A 80 12.92 10.22 -21.84
C LYS A 80 13.38 11.66 -21.71
N VAL A 81 12.52 12.54 -21.22
CA VAL A 81 12.89 13.92 -20.91
C VAL A 81 13.75 13.94 -19.64
N THR A 82 14.87 14.67 -19.68
CA THR A 82 15.89 14.68 -18.61
C THR A 82 16.00 16.01 -17.87
N SER A 83 15.21 17.02 -18.24
CA SER A 83 15.11 18.30 -17.54
C SER A 83 13.66 18.77 -17.50
N PRO A 84 13.23 19.49 -16.44
CA PRO A 84 11.85 19.95 -16.32
C PRO A 84 11.45 20.89 -17.46
N PHE A 85 10.18 20.85 -17.83
CA PHE A 85 9.54 21.81 -18.73
C PHE A 85 8.10 22.06 -18.30
N ASN A 86 7.45 23.06 -18.90
CA ASN A 86 6.02 23.30 -18.76
C ASN A 86 5.39 23.39 -20.15
N ALA A 87 4.46 22.49 -20.45
CA ALA A 87 3.82 22.34 -21.75
C ALA A 87 3.14 23.64 -22.20
N THR A 88 2.63 24.45 -21.27
CA THR A 88 1.90 25.70 -21.56
C THR A 88 2.81 26.89 -21.92
N THR A 89 4.13 26.79 -21.65
CA THR A 89 5.07 27.89 -21.89
C THR A 89 6.30 27.51 -22.70
N VAL A 90 6.60 26.21 -22.84
CA VAL A 90 7.77 25.73 -23.57
C VAL A 90 7.73 26.13 -25.05
N THR A 91 8.89 26.47 -25.58
CA THR A 91 9.13 26.86 -26.97
C THR A 91 10.29 26.04 -27.52
N TYR A 92 10.58 26.12 -28.83
CA TYR A 92 11.73 25.41 -29.39
C TYR A 92 13.06 25.86 -28.77
N ASN A 93 13.19 27.15 -28.46
CA ASN A 93 14.38 27.71 -27.82
C ASN A 93 14.52 27.34 -26.34
N THR A 94 13.43 26.90 -25.68
CA THR A 94 13.41 26.55 -24.25
C THR A 94 13.10 25.08 -23.99
N GLN A 95 13.08 24.26 -25.04
CA GLN A 95 12.74 22.85 -24.97
C GLN A 95 13.69 22.09 -24.01
N PRO A 96 13.18 21.06 -23.31
CA PRO A 96 14.02 20.31 -22.40
C PRO A 96 15.01 19.41 -23.14
N SER A 97 16.07 19.03 -22.43
CA SER A 97 16.92 17.91 -22.83
C SER A 97 16.17 16.58 -22.75
N PHE A 98 16.50 15.64 -23.64
CA PHE A 98 15.95 14.29 -23.63
C PHE A 98 16.96 13.28 -24.18
N ILE A 99 16.77 12.00 -23.84
CA ILE A 99 17.55 10.88 -24.35
C ILE A 99 16.64 9.82 -24.96
N SER A 100 17.10 9.19 -26.03
CA SER A 100 16.34 8.15 -26.73
C SER A 100 16.16 6.89 -25.87
N THR A 101 15.00 6.27 -25.98
CA THR A 101 14.70 4.96 -25.36
C THR A 101 14.63 3.87 -26.41
N ALA A 102 14.46 2.61 -25.99
CA ALA A 102 14.22 1.51 -26.91
C ALA A 102 12.79 1.52 -27.51
N SER A 103 11.87 2.29 -26.93
CA SER A 103 10.47 2.36 -27.34
C SER A 103 10.30 3.20 -28.61
N GLN A 104 9.80 2.56 -29.66
CA GLN A 104 9.57 3.17 -30.96
C GLN A 104 8.43 2.47 -31.69
N ILE A 105 7.88 3.14 -32.70
CA ILE A 105 6.85 2.60 -33.58
C ILE A 105 7.01 3.19 -34.99
N ASN A 106 6.72 2.38 -36.01
CA ASN A 106 6.64 2.86 -37.39
C ASN A 106 5.18 3.18 -37.73
N ILE A 107 4.89 4.45 -37.96
CA ILE A 107 3.55 4.91 -38.33
C ILE A 107 3.36 4.80 -39.84
N THR A 108 2.30 4.13 -40.26
CA THR A 108 1.93 3.89 -41.65
C THR A 108 0.63 4.61 -42.02
N THR A 109 0.26 4.60 -43.29
CA THR A 109 -1.03 5.15 -43.74
C THR A 109 -2.22 4.33 -43.26
N GLU A 110 -2.01 3.06 -42.87
CA GLU A 110 -3.06 2.20 -42.30
C GLU A 110 -3.45 2.61 -40.87
N ASP A 111 -2.60 3.40 -40.19
CA ASP A 111 -2.81 3.88 -38.83
C ASP A 111 -3.66 5.16 -38.77
N LEU A 112 -3.94 5.80 -39.91
CA LEU A 112 -4.75 7.00 -39.98
C LEU A 112 -6.13 6.79 -39.33
N TYR A 113 -6.49 7.72 -38.43
CA TYR A 113 -7.71 7.72 -37.62
C TYR A 113 -7.83 6.55 -36.65
N LYS A 114 -6.71 5.88 -36.34
CA LYS A 114 -6.63 4.83 -35.32
C LYS A 114 -5.73 5.26 -34.17
N THR A 115 -5.91 4.58 -33.05
CA THR A 115 -5.02 4.65 -31.91
C THR A 115 -3.89 3.66 -32.10
N VAL A 116 -2.66 4.15 -32.07
CA VAL A 116 -1.46 3.31 -32.00
C VAL A 116 -1.01 3.14 -30.55
N GLU A 117 -0.37 2.03 -30.27
CA GLU A 117 0.06 1.62 -28.94
C GLU A 117 1.57 1.47 -28.90
N ILE A 118 2.23 2.17 -27.98
CA ILE A 118 3.68 2.12 -27.80
C ILE A 118 3.96 1.65 -26.38
N ASP A 119 4.71 0.55 -26.25
CA ASP A 119 5.14 0.05 -24.95
C ASP A 119 6.22 0.97 -24.38
N VAL A 120 5.92 1.58 -23.24
CA VAL A 120 6.81 2.48 -22.48
C VAL A 120 7.05 1.95 -21.05
N THR A 121 6.86 0.64 -20.84
CA THR A 121 6.95 -0.03 -19.53
C THR A 121 8.25 0.25 -18.81
N SER A 122 9.39 0.13 -19.51
CA SER A 122 10.71 0.40 -18.92
C SER A 122 10.83 1.83 -18.42
N LEU A 123 10.35 2.81 -19.19
CA LEU A 123 10.40 4.23 -18.83
C LEU A 123 9.53 4.54 -17.60
N VAL A 124 8.31 4.01 -17.57
CA VAL A 124 7.41 4.20 -16.42
C VAL A 124 7.96 3.54 -15.15
N ASN A 125 8.58 2.36 -15.27
CA ASN A 125 9.20 1.70 -14.12
C ASN A 125 10.44 2.43 -13.59
N GLU A 126 11.20 3.14 -14.44
CA GLU A 126 12.25 4.04 -13.95
C GLU A 126 11.70 5.19 -13.09
N TRP A 127 10.53 5.73 -13.45
CA TRP A 127 9.85 6.78 -12.68
C TRP A 127 9.28 6.26 -11.36
N LEU A 128 8.57 5.13 -11.38
CA LEU A 128 7.95 4.55 -10.18
C LEU A 128 8.97 4.06 -9.15
N SER A 129 10.11 3.54 -9.61
CA SER A 129 11.21 3.12 -8.74
C SER A 129 12.06 4.27 -8.20
N GLY A 130 11.87 5.49 -8.71
CA GLY A 130 12.72 6.64 -8.40
C GLY A 130 14.11 6.60 -9.03
N THR A 131 14.37 5.67 -9.96
CA THR A 131 15.65 5.57 -10.70
C THR A 131 15.89 6.81 -11.57
N SER A 132 14.82 7.40 -12.11
CA SER A 132 14.87 8.67 -12.84
C SER A 132 13.67 9.54 -12.44
N PRO A 133 13.85 10.86 -12.28
CA PRO A 133 12.72 11.77 -12.14
C PRO A 133 11.78 11.69 -13.36
N ASN A 134 10.48 11.83 -13.12
CA ASN A 134 9.50 11.97 -14.18
C ASN A 134 9.43 13.43 -14.65
N TYR A 135 10.00 13.70 -15.83
CA TYR A 135 9.87 14.99 -16.51
C TYR A 135 9.04 14.88 -17.80
N GLY A 136 8.35 13.76 -18.04
CA GLY A 136 7.54 13.53 -19.24
C GLY A 136 8.26 12.88 -20.42
N ILE A 137 7.64 12.96 -21.59
CA ILE A 137 7.99 12.25 -22.82
C ILE A 137 8.20 13.26 -23.96
N ALA A 138 9.24 13.02 -24.78
CA ALA A 138 9.40 13.69 -26.07
C ALA A 138 9.28 12.68 -27.22
N LEU A 139 8.43 12.97 -28.20
CA LEU A 139 8.28 12.18 -29.42
C LEU A 139 9.05 12.85 -30.55
N THR A 140 9.90 12.08 -31.21
CA THR A 140 10.72 12.54 -32.34
C THR A 140 10.54 11.61 -33.53
N ASN A 141 10.62 12.16 -34.74
CA ASN A 141 10.84 11.39 -35.96
C ASN A 141 12.03 12.00 -36.70
N ASN A 142 13.14 11.27 -36.74
CA ASN A 142 14.43 11.77 -37.22
C ASN A 142 14.75 11.32 -38.65
N ASP A 143 13.75 10.88 -39.42
CA ASP A 143 13.94 10.52 -40.83
C ASP A 143 14.25 11.72 -41.74
N GLY A 144 14.02 12.94 -41.24
CA GLY A 144 14.26 14.21 -41.93
C GLY A 144 13.29 14.49 -43.09
N ILE A 145 12.21 13.70 -43.23
CA ILE A 145 11.35 13.72 -44.42
C ILE A 145 9.87 13.75 -44.03
N THR A 146 9.43 12.92 -43.08
CA THR A 146 8.00 12.74 -42.83
C THR A 146 7.53 13.40 -41.54
N ILE A 147 6.24 13.74 -41.50
CA ILE A 147 5.54 14.29 -40.34
C ILE A 147 4.41 13.34 -39.95
N VAL A 148 4.26 13.12 -38.64
CA VAL A 148 3.07 12.52 -38.04
C VAL A 148 2.43 13.55 -37.13
N GLN A 149 1.12 13.72 -37.25
CA GLN A 149 0.33 14.57 -36.36
C GLN A 149 -0.59 13.69 -35.53
N PHE A 150 -0.31 13.62 -34.23
CA PHE A 150 -1.19 12.94 -33.27
C PHE A 150 -2.24 13.91 -32.74
N ALA A 151 -3.37 13.40 -32.27
CA ALA A 151 -4.32 14.22 -31.52
C ALA A 151 -3.69 14.72 -30.21
N SER A 152 -3.94 15.98 -29.86
CA SER A 152 -3.60 16.54 -28.54
C SER A 152 -4.80 16.46 -27.59
N ASN A 153 -4.61 16.89 -26.35
CA ASN A 153 -5.70 17.08 -25.38
C ASN A 153 -6.63 18.28 -25.70
N ASN A 154 -6.40 19.01 -26.80
CA ASN A 154 -7.25 20.13 -27.25
C ASN A 154 -8.08 19.78 -28.50
N ILE A 155 -7.99 18.55 -29.02
CA ILE A 155 -8.86 18.12 -30.11
C ILE A 155 -10.32 18.05 -29.64
N VAL A 156 -11.30 18.26 -30.53
CA VAL A 156 -12.72 18.29 -30.13
C VAL A 156 -13.24 16.92 -29.67
N TYR A 157 -12.64 15.83 -30.16
CA TYR A 157 -13.12 14.47 -29.92
C TYR A 157 -12.32 13.78 -28.81
N GLU A 158 -12.85 13.78 -27.58
CA GLU A 158 -12.21 13.23 -26.36
C GLU A 158 -11.66 11.79 -26.49
N PRO A 159 -12.30 10.86 -27.25
CA PRO A 159 -11.72 9.54 -27.46
C PRO A 159 -10.35 9.55 -28.14
N TYR A 160 -9.96 10.64 -28.80
CA TYR A 160 -8.63 10.78 -29.40
C TYR A 160 -7.56 11.33 -28.46
N PHE A 161 -7.92 11.72 -27.22
CA PHE A 161 -6.94 12.25 -26.28
C PHE A 161 -5.81 11.25 -26.02
N PRO A 162 -4.55 11.72 -25.96
CA PRO A 162 -3.42 10.89 -25.54
C PRO A 162 -3.66 10.28 -24.15
N ARG A 163 -3.38 8.99 -24.03
CA ARG A 163 -3.57 8.23 -22.79
C ARG A 163 -2.36 7.38 -22.49
N LEU A 164 -2.14 7.13 -21.20
CA LEU A 164 -1.20 6.13 -20.71
C LEU A 164 -2.00 5.08 -19.95
N VAL A 165 -1.96 3.83 -20.42
CA VAL A 165 -2.65 2.71 -19.79
C VAL A 165 -1.64 1.87 -19.04
N LEU A 166 -1.80 1.77 -17.73
CA LEU A 166 -0.96 0.97 -16.85
C LEU A 166 -1.69 -0.30 -16.46
N THR A 167 -1.00 -1.43 -16.50
CA THR A 167 -1.47 -2.71 -15.95
C THR A 167 -0.44 -3.22 -14.96
N TYR A 168 -0.90 -3.60 -13.79
CA TYR A 168 -0.03 -4.14 -12.74
C TYR A 168 -0.69 -5.28 -12.01
N THR A 169 0.15 -6.16 -11.52
CA THR A 169 -0.22 -7.20 -10.58
C THR A 169 0.05 -6.63 -9.21
N GLU A 170 -1.03 -6.31 -8.50
CA GLU A 170 -0.91 -6.17 -7.06
C GLU A 170 -0.36 -7.51 -6.54
N ALA A 171 0.74 -7.47 -5.78
CA ALA A 171 0.99 -8.56 -4.87
C ALA A 171 -0.32 -8.81 -4.12
N PRO A 172 -0.75 -10.07 -3.88
CA PRO A 172 -1.88 -10.28 -3.00
C PRO A 172 -1.55 -9.46 -1.75
N ALA A 173 -2.42 -8.53 -1.35
CA ALA A 173 -2.36 -8.12 0.03
C ALA A 173 -2.33 -9.45 0.80
N ASP A 174 -1.35 -9.59 1.70
CA ASP A 174 -1.25 -10.73 2.60
C ASP A 174 -2.54 -10.72 3.44
N THR A 175 -3.60 -11.24 2.83
CA THR A 175 -5.01 -11.17 3.21
C THR A 175 -5.40 -12.45 3.93
N THR A 176 -4.40 -13.19 4.40
CA THR A 176 -4.60 -14.35 5.24
C THR A 176 -5.17 -13.88 6.58
N GLY A 177 -5.96 -14.74 7.24
CA GLY A 177 -6.39 -14.46 8.60
C GLY A 177 -5.20 -14.31 9.55
N THR A 178 -4.12 -15.06 9.30
CA THR A 178 -2.90 -15.01 10.11
C THR A 178 -2.24 -13.64 10.05
N ASP A 179 -2.06 -13.07 8.86
CA ASP A 179 -1.42 -11.76 8.68
C ASP A 179 -2.27 -10.64 9.28
N PHE A 180 -3.58 -10.67 9.03
CA PHE A 180 -4.51 -9.71 9.64
C PHE A 180 -4.48 -9.78 11.18
N ALA A 181 -4.42 -10.97 11.78
CA ALA A 181 -4.37 -11.11 13.23
C ALA A 181 -3.08 -10.52 13.83
N TYR A 182 -1.94 -10.64 13.14
CA TYR A 182 -0.69 -10.01 13.60
C TYR A 182 -0.66 -8.51 13.36
N GLU A 183 -1.23 -8.02 12.26
CA GLU A 183 -1.44 -6.58 12.04
C GLU A 183 -2.36 -5.99 13.13
N GLN A 184 -3.46 -6.68 13.47
CA GLN A 184 -4.36 -6.30 14.55
C GLN A 184 -3.65 -6.27 15.91
N LEU A 185 -2.80 -7.26 16.19
CA LEU A 185 -2.01 -7.28 17.42
C LEU A 185 -1.00 -6.13 17.48
N ALA A 186 -0.30 -5.88 16.36
CA ALA A 186 0.64 -4.75 16.24
C ALA A 186 -0.07 -3.41 16.49
N HIS A 187 -1.22 -3.18 15.84
CA HIS A 187 -2.05 -1.98 16.00
C HIS A 187 -2.49 -1.75 17.45
N VAL A 188 -2.83 -2.81 18.17
CA VAL A 188 -3.18 -2.72 19.59
C VAL A 188 -1.94 -2.41 20.43
N ILE A 189 -0.81 -3.10 20.23
CA ILE A 189 0.41 -2.89 21.01
C ILE A 189 0.94 -1.45 20.87
N GLU A 190 0.93 -0.88 19.65
CA GLU A 190 1.33 0.51 19.43
C GLU A 190 0.49 1.49 20.27
N GLN A 191 -0.82 1.25 20.36
CA GLN A 191 -1.69 2.04 21.23
C GLN A 191 -1.39 1.78 22.71
N LEU A 192 -1.16 0.54 23.12
CA LEU A 192 -0.86 0.19 24.51
C LEU A 192 0.44 0.86 25.01
N ILE A 193 1.48 0.92 24.18
CA ILE A 193 2.73 1.65 24.47
C ILE A 193 2.43 3.12 24.78
N ASN A 194 1.57 3.75 23.98
CA ASN A 194 1.25 5.17 24.12
C ASN A 194 0.29 5.47 25.28
N LEU A 195 -0.67 4.57 25.54
CA LEU A 195 -1.73 4.77 26.54
C LEU A 195 -1.29 4.35 27.95
N TYR A 196 -0.34 3.43 28.07
CA TYR A 196 0.16 2.90 29.34
C TYR A 196 1.70 2.91 29.43
N PRO A 197 2.38 4.04 29.12
CA PRO A 197 3.83 4.08 28.96
C PRO A 197 4.62 3.82 30.26
N THR A 198 3.99 4.05 31.42
CA THR A 198 4.62 3.88 32.75
C THR A 198 4.25 2.57 33.43
N ASN A 199 3.34 1.80 32.83
CA ASN A 199 2.88 0.56 33.43
C ASN A 199 3.92 -0.54 33.25
N GLU A 200 4.04 -1.40 34.26
CA GLU A 200 4.84 -2.60 34.17
C GLU A 200 4.01 -3.73 33.53
N PHE A 201 4.29 -4.01 32.25
CA PHE A 201 3.60 -5.06 31.50
C PHE A 201 4.17 -6.42 31.86
N THR A 202 3.31 -7.44 31.87
CA THR A 202 3.74 -8.84 31.84
C THR A 202 3.23 -9.49 30.56
N VAL A 203 4.15 -10.00 29.75
CA VAL A 203 3.85 -10.66 28.48
C VAL A 203 4.08 -12.17 28.63
N PHE A 204 3.01 -12.92 28.42
CA PHE A 204 3.02 -14.38 28.45
C PHE A 204 3.28 -14.90 27.05
N THR A 205 4.17 -15.88 26.90
CA THR A 205 4.55 -16.44 25.60
C THR A 205 4.20 -17.92 25.47
N ASN A 206 4.23 -18.43 24.26
CA ASN A 206 3.95 -19.84 23.95
C ASN A 206 5.12 -20.78 24.27
N VAL A 207 6.25 -20.25 24.73
CA VAL A 207 7.44 -21.01 25.13
C VAL A 207 7.48 -21.16 26.66
N LEU A 208 7.96 -22.31 27.13
CA LEU A 208 8.28 -22.51 28.54
C LEU A 208 9.48 -21.65 28.94
N SER A 209 9.24 -20.62 29.75
CA SER A 209 10.28 -19.81 30.40
C SER A 209 10.26 -20.04 31.91
N SER A 210 11.43 -20.00 32.54
CA SER A 210 11.57 -20.11 34.01
C SER A 210 11.08 -18.86 34.76
N SER A 211 10.73 -17.80 34.04
CA SER A 211 10.30 -16.51 34.59
C SER A 211 9.34 -15.80 33.62
N ASN A 212 8.42 -15.01 34.18
CA ASN A 212 7.56 -14.11 33.40
C ASN A 212 8.40 -13.04 32.71
N ILE A 213 7.98 -12.62 31.51
CA ILE A 213 8.62 -11.51 30.79
C ILE A 213 7.92 -10.22 31.20
N THR A 214 8.59 -9.44 32.03
CA THR A 214 8.05 -8.21 32.63
C THR A 214 8.92 -6.99 32.31
N GLY A 215 8.31 -5.81 32.19
CA GLY A 215 9.01 -4.53 31.97
C GLY A 215 8.06 -3.41 31.49
N THR A 216 8.56 -2.18 31.37
CA THR A 216 7.79 -1.07 30.79
C THR A 216 7.77 -1.15 29.27
N PRO A 217 6.64 -0.87 28.60
CA PRO A 217 6.55 -0.94 27.15
C PRO A 217 7.38 0.18 26.49
N LEU A 218 8.33 -0.19 25.60
CA LEU A 218 9.25 0.77 24.99
C LEU A 218 8.91 1.05 23.52
N GLU A 219 8.91 0.01 22.69
CA GLU A 219 8.73 0.15 21.25
C GLU A 219 8.19 -1.14 20.63
N LEU A 220 7.49 -1.02 19.50
CA LEU A 220 7.19 -2.13 18.61
C LEU A 220 8.06 -1.97 17.36
N PHE A 221 9.12 -2.77 17.25
CA PHE A 221 10.11 -2.61 16.18
C PHE A 221 9.56 -3.11 14.85
N LYS A 222 9.66 -2.25 13.83
CA LYS A 222 9.31 -2.52 12.44
C LYS A 222 10.56 -2.51 11.56
N PRO A 223 10.84 -3.57 10.79
CA PRO A 223 11.97 -3.56 9.86
C PRO A 223 11.68 -2.62 8.67
N SER A 224 12.72 -2.10 8.00
CA SER A 224 12.55 -1.19 6.86
C SER A 224 11.66 -1.70 5.71
N PRO A 225 11.64 -3.01 5.36
CA PRO A 225 10.68 -3.54 4.38
C PRO A 225 9.27 -3.83 4.95
N GLY A 226 9.06 -3.71 6.27
CA GLY A 226 7.83 -4.15 6.93
C GLY A 226 6.68 -3.13 6.87
N THR A 227 5.44 -3.65 6.85
CA THR A 227 4.21 -2.86 6.91
C THR A 227 3.85 -2.48 8.36
N PHE A 228 3.97 -3.43 9.29
CA PHE A 228 3.75 -3.26 10.74
C PHE A 228 4.91 -3.82 11.57
N GLY A 229 4.98 -3.44 12.85
CA GLY A 229 6.03 -3.89 13.77
C GLY A 229 5.83 -5.34 14.26
N ALA A 230 6.92 -6.10 14.39
CA ALA A 230 6.87 -7.55 14.63
C ALA A 230 7.61 -8.00 15.91
N LEU A 231 8.39 -7.10 16.52
CA LEU A 231 9.14 -7.37 17.74
C LEU A 231 8.73 -6.37 18.82
N PHE A 232 8.01 -6.82 19.84
CA PHE A 232 7.62 -5.99 20.96
C PHE A 232 8.74 -5.92 22.00
N ILE A 233 9.13 -4.72 22.40
CA ILE A 233 10.28 -4.47 23.26
C ILE A 233 9.81 -3.87 24.58
N LEU A 234 10.16 -4.56 25.68
CA LEU A 234 10.02 -4.04 27.03
C LEU A 234 11.38 -3.60 27.56
N ASP A 235 11.41 -2.58 28.41
CA ASP A 235 12.59 -2.20 29.20
C ASP A 235 12.40 -2.60 30.66
N GLU A 236 13.40 -3.26 31.24
CA GLU A 236 13.48 -3.51 32.68
C GLU A 236 14.82 -2.99 33.17
N ALA A 237 14.81 -1.82 33.80
CA ALA A 237 16.00 -1.16 34.34
C ALA A 237 17.15 -1.01 33.31
N GLY A 238 16.83 -0.67 32.06
CA GLY A 238 17.79 -0.51 30.96
C GLY A 238 18.11 -1.81 30.20
N GLN A 239 17.57 -2.95 30.61
CA GLN A 239 17.65 -4.19 29.85
C GLN A 239 16.46 -4.35 28.91
N LYS A 240 16.72 -4.30 27.61
CA LYS A 240 15.72 -4.56 26.57
C LYS A 240 15.37 -6.06 26.49
N LYS A 241 14.09 -6.39 26.66
CA LYS A 241 13.51 -7.73 26.43
C LYS A 241 12.70 -7.70 25.13
N VAL A 242 13.09 -8.51 24.15
CA VAL A 242 12.51 -8.52 22.79
C VAL A 242 11.62 -9.74 22.61
N ILE A 243 10.37 -9.53 22.20
CA ILE A 243 9.33 -10.56 22.15
C ILE A 243 8.71 -10.56 20.74
N PRO A 244 8.89 -11.63 19.95
CA PRO A 244 8.21 -11.77 18.66
C PRO A 244 6.70 -11.87 18.82
N LEU A 245 5.92 -11.16 17.99
CA LEU A 245 4.45 -11.16 18.10
C LEU A 245 3.83 -12.57 18.03
N ASN A 246 4.37 -13.45 17.18
CA ASN A 246 3.90 -14.83 17.05
C ASN A 246 4.09 -15.69 18.30
N SER A 247 4.94 -15.25 19.24
CA SER A 247 5.13 -15.94 20.51
C SER A 247 4.14 -15.48 21.59
N ILE A 248 3.43 -14.36 21.43
CA ILE A 248 2.60 -13.76 22.48
C ILE A 248 1.30 -14.54 22.65
N VAL A 249 1.05 -15.02 23.86
CA VAL A 249 -0.20 -15.65 24.29
C VAL A 249 -1.13 -14.63 24.93
N ALA A 250 -0.59 -13.75 25.78
CA ALA A 250 -1.37 -12.72 26.46
C ALA A 250 -0.49 -11.56 26.92
N ILE A 251 -1.07 -10.36 26.98
CA ILE A 251 -0.44 -9.15 27.51
C ILE A 251 -1.28 -8.64 28.68
N TYR A 252 -0.68 -8.63 29.86
CA TYR A 252 -1.25 -8.03 31.07
C TYR A 252 -0.62 -6.67 31.32
N LEU A 253 -1.44 -5.62 31.48
CA LEU A 253 -0.99 -4.23 31.59
C LEU A 253 -0.50 -3.82 32.99
N GLY A 254 -0.30 -4.78 33.89
CA GLY A 254 0.16 -4.52 35.26
C GLY A 254 -0.96 -4.20 36.25
N SER A 255 -0.61 -4.20 37.53
CA SER A 255 -1.55 -4.06 38.65
C SER A 255 -2.26 -2.70 38.63
N GLY A 256 -3.59 -2.72 38.81
CA GLY A 256 -4.41 -1.52 38.89
C GLY A 256 -4.66 -0.85 37.53
N SER A 257 -4.27 -1.48 36.42
CA SER A 257 -4.63 -1.02 35.08
C SER A 257 -6.14 -1.13 34.85
N VAL A 258 -6.68 -0.17 34.10
CA VAL A 258 -8.09 -0.12 33.67
C VAL A 258 -8.10 0.03 32.14
N TYR A 259 -8.99 -0.68 31.47
CA TYR A 259 -9.15 -0.63 30.02
C TYR A 259 -9.47 0.79 29.55
N ASN A 260 -8.73 1.27 28.55
CA ASN A 260 -8.97 2.58 27.97
C ASN A 260 -9.95 2.48 26.79
N PRO A 261 -11.14 3.12 26.87
CA PRO A 261 -12.13 3.05 25.80
C PRO A 261 -11.70 3.72 24.48
N SER A 262 -10.58 4.46 24.44
CA SER A 262 -10.03 5.03 23.21
C SER A 262 -9.27 4.03 22.33
N ILE A 263 -9.01 2.81 22.81
CA ILE A 263 -8.35 1.76 22.00
C ILE A 263 -9.24 1.41 20.81
N THR A 264 -8.66 1.47 19.61
CA THR A 264 -9.29 1.14 18.33
C THR A 264 -8.80 -0.20 17.80
N TYR A 265 -9.63 -0.84 16.98
CA TYR A 265 -9.34 -2.13 16.32
C TYR A 265 -9.49 -1.99 14.81
N LEU A 266 -8.77 -2.82 14.06
CA LEU A 266 -8.83 -2.85 12.61
C LEU A 266 -10.08 -3.62 12.17
N THR A 267 -10.69 -3.17 11.09
CA THR A 267 -11.75 -3.94 10.43
C THR A 267 -11.08 -4.86 9.42
N PRO A 268 -11.36 -6.18 9.43
CA PRO A 268 -10.78 -7.08 8.44
C PRO A 268 -11.17 -6.63 7.03
N PRO A 269 -10.20 -6.51 6.09
CA PRO A 269 -10.52 -6.39 4.68
C PRO A 269 -11.20 -7.69 4.21
N LYS A 270 -11.50 -7.81 2.92
CA LYS A 270 -11.95 -9.10 2.37
C LYS A 270 -10.79 -10.12 2.47
N LEU A 271 -10.75 -10.87 3.56
CA LEU A 271 -9.73 -11.89 3.81
C LEU A 271 -9.88 -13.06 2.83
N ALA A 272 -8.75 -13.63 2.44
CA ALA A 272 -8.72 -14.85 1.64
C ALA A 272 -9.39 -16.00 2.42
N PRO A 273 -10.23 -16.83 1.77
CA PRO A 273 -10.80 -18.01 2.42
C PRO A 273 -9.68 -18.97 2.86
N GLY A 274 -9.72 -19.42 4.11
CA GLY A 274 -8.67 -20.25 4.70
C GLY A 274 -9.05 -20.73 6.09
N PHE A 275 -8.30 -21.69 6.62
CA PHE A 275 -8.52 -22.18 7.99
C PHE A 275 -8.34 -21.07 9.01
N ASP A 276 -7.30 -20.24 8.85
CA ASP A 276 -7.00 -19.10 9.69
C ASP A 276 -8.10 -18.03 9.65
N THR A 277 -8.61 -17.67 8.46
CA THR A 277 -9.76 -16.77 8.32
C THR A 277 -11.00 -17.32 9.02
N ASN A 278 -11.29 -18.62 8.83
CA ASN A 278 -12.41 -19.28 9.51
C ASN A 278 -12.20 -19.31 11.03
N LEU A 279 -10.96 -19.50 11.49
CA LEU A 279 -10.61 -19.52 12.91
C LEU A 279 -10.88 -18.16 13.56
N LEU A 280 -10.46 -17.06 12.92
CA LEU A 280 -10.72 -15.71 13.41
C LEU A 280 -12.22 -15.42 13.52
N ALA A 281 -12.98 -15.70 12.46
CA ALA A 281 -14.42 -15.52 12.44
C ALA A 281 -15.10 -16.38 13.53
N SER A 282 -14.62 -17.61 13.74
CA SER A 282 -15.16 -18.51 14.77
C SER A 282 -14.95 -17.95 16.18
N TYR A 283 -13.76 -17.43 16.52
CA TYR A 283 -13.55 -16.78 17.82
C TYR A 283 -14.44 -15.54 18.01
N TYR A 284 -14.56 -14.72 16.96
CA TYR A 284 -15.36 -13.50 16.99
C TYR A 284 -16.86 -13.81 17.20
N GLU A 285 -17.40 -14.80 16.49
CA GLU A 285 -18.82 -15.14 16.51
C GLU A 285 -19.23 -16.05 17.68
N TYR A 286 -18.33 -16.94 18.14
CA TYR A 286 -18.66 -17.94 19.16
C TYR A 286 -18.59 -17.41 20.60
N PHE A 287 -17.82 -16.35 20.87
CA PHE A 287 -17.65 -15.79 22.21
C PHE A 287 -18.24 -14.38 22.33
N PRO A 288 -19.55 -14.26 22.66
CA PRO A 288 -20.15 -12.96 22.91
C PRO A 288 -19.46 -12.20 24.05
N VAL A 289 -19.43 -10.87 23.94
CA VAL A 289 -19.09 -9.98 25.05
C VAL A 289 -19.97 -10.29 26.26
N SER A 290 -19.42 -10.13 27.45
CA SER A 290 -20.02 -10.49 28.75
C SER A 290 -20.11 -12.00 29.03
N THR A 291 -19.47 -12.85 28.22
CA THR A 291 -19.31 -14.28 28.52
C THR A 291 -18.10 -14.50 29.42
N ARG A 292 -18.24 -15.28 30.49
CA ARG A 292 -17.10 -15.68 31.34
C ARG A 292 -16.42 -16.91 30.76
N VAL A 293 -15.10 -16.84 30.57
CA VAL A 293 -14.31 -17.87 29.90
C VAL A 293 -13.10 -18.29 30.71
N GLN A 294 -12.67 -19.53 30.50
CA GLN A 294 -11.34 -20.02 30.83
C GLN A 294 -10.60 -20.33 29.54
N LEU A 295 -9.32 -19.96 29.47
CA LEU A 295 -8.47 -20.19 28.32
C LEU A 295 -7.09 -20.67 28.72
N TRP A 296 -6.56 -21.56 27.91
CA TRP A 296 -5.19 -22.06 27.96
C TRP A 296 -4.50 -21.70 26.65
N GLY A 297 -3.29 -21.18 26.76
CA GLY A 297 -2.45 -20.86 25.62
C GLY A 297 -1.00 -21.23 25.87
N GLY A 298 -0.27 -21.48 24.79
CA GLY A 298 1.11 -21.96 24.88
C GLY A 298 1.20 -23.29 25.62
N ALA A 299 2.26 -23.47 26.42
CA ALA A 299 2.50 -24.70 27.16
C ALA A 299 1.81 -24.73 28.54
N ILE A 300 1.76 -23.59 29.25
CA ILE A 300 1.34 -23.53 30.67
C ILE A 300 0.52 -22.28 31.02
N ILE A 301 0.14 -21.44 30.05
CA ILE A 301 -0.52 -20.18 30.37
C ILE A 301 -2.01 -20.41 30.54
N PHE A 302 -2.55 -19.94 31.66
CA PHE A 302 -3.97 -19.96 31.99
C PHE A 302 -4.49 -18.54 32.19
N ALA A 303 -5.64 -18.23 31.57
CA ALA A 303 -6.44 -17.06 31.89
C ALA A 303 -7.87 -17.42 32.23
N ALA A 304 -8.49 -16.65 33.12
CA ALA A 304 -9.92 -16.65 33.33
C ALA A 304 -10.45 -15.24 33.56
N GLY A 305 -11.58 -14.90 32.94
CA GLY A 305 -12.18 -13.58 33.04
C GLY A 305 -13.45 -13.46 32.21
N MET A 306 -14.09 -12.29 32.27
CA MET A 306 -15.20 -11.97 31.36
C MET A 306 -14.62 -11.46 30.04
N VAL A 307 -15.18 -11.90 28.91
CA VAL A 307 -14.91 -11.31 27.59
C VAL A 307 -15.43 -9.88 27.61
N TYR A 308 -14.52 -8.93 27.78
CA TYR A 308 -14.81 -7.50 27.85
C TYR A 308 -14.86 -6.88 26.45
N LYS A 309 -13.98 -7.33 25.56
CA LYS A 309 -14.01 -7.05 24.11
C LYS A 309 -13.69 -8.31 23.33
N ASN A 310 -14.31 -8.46 22.16
CA ASN A 310 -14.00 -9.50 21.20
C ASN A 310 -13.98 -8.86 19.82
N GLU A 311 -12.81 -8.84 19.19
CA GLU A 311 -12.58 -8.27 17.87
C GLU A 311 -11.79 -9.30 17.05
N TYR A 312 -11.83 -9.21 15.72
CA TYR A 312 -11.13 -10.20 14.87
C TYR A 312 -9.65 -10.29 15.26
N GLY A 313 -9.19 -11.48 15.66
CA GLY A 313 -7.79 -11.70 16.03
C GLY A 313 -7.44 -11.46 17.51
N ILE A 314 -8.30 -10.81 18.30
CA ILE A 314 -7.98 -10.47 19.70
C ILE A 314 -9.20 -10.49 20.63
N ILE A 315 -9.04 -11.11 21.80
CA ILE A 315 -10.00 -11.10 22.89
C ILE A 315 -9.41 -10.31 24.05
N VAL A 316 -10.20 -9.43 24.67
CA VAL A 316 -9.80 -8.74 25.90
C VAL A 316 -10.60 -9.31 27.06
N LEU A 317 -9.91 -9.85 28.06
CA LEU A 317 -10.50 -10.24 29.32
C LEU A 317 -10.42 -9.10 30.33
N SER A 318 -11.50 -8.85 31.05
CA SER A 318 -11.57 -7.89 32.16
C SER A 318 -12.72 -8.26 33.11
N ASP A 319 -12.95 -7.45 34.13
CA ASP A 319 -14.24 -7.42 34.85
C ASP A 319 -15.23 -6.45 34.16
N GLU A 320 -16.42 -6.29 34.73
CA GLU A 320 -17.49 -5.43 34.18
C GLU A 320 -17.08 -3.95 34.06
N ASP A 321 -16.17 -3.50 34.92
CA ASP A 321 -15.67 -2.13 34.99
C ASP A 321 -14.39 -1.91 34.14
N GLY A 322 -13.89 -2.97 33.48
CA GLY A 322 -12.68 -2.91 32.68
C GLY A 322 -11.39 -2.92 33.51
N ASN A 323 -11.42 -3.34 34.79
CA ASN A 323 -10.22 -3.46 35.60
C ASN A 323 -9.41 -4.69 35.18
N THR A 324 -8.08 -4.59 35.33
CA THR A 324 -7.11 -5.65 35.05
C THR A 324 -7.28 -6.23 33.63
N PRO A 325 -7.25 -5.38 32.58
CA PRO A 325 -7.42 -5.85 31.21
C PRO A 325 -6.26 -6.76 30.80
N VAL A 326 -6.60 -7.86 30.14
CA VAL A 326 -5.66 -8.81 29.56
C VAL A 326 -5.99 -9.01 28.09
N PHE A 327 -5.04 -8.69 27.23
CA PHE A 327 -5.17 -8.78 25.77
C PHE A 327 -4.66 -10.15 25.31
N VAL A 328 -5.51 -10.93 24.66
CA VAL A 328 -5.25 -12.32 24.28
C VAL A 328 -5.37 -12.46 22.76
N PRO A 329 -4.24 -12.50 22.01
CA PRO A 329 -4.25 -12.82 20.59
C PRO A 329 -4.74 -14.26 20.39
N VAL A 330 -5.67 -14.46 19.44
CA VAL A 330 -6.39 -15.73 19.35
C VAL A 330 -5.54 -16.88 18.77
N LEU A 331 -4.50 -16.58 18.01
CA LEU A 331 -3.68 -17.59 17.31
C LEU A 331 -2.89 -18.51 18.25
N ASN A 332 -2.66 -18.09 19.49
CA ASN A 332 -1.94 -18.87 20.51
C ASN A 332 -2.86 -19.45 21.59
N ILE A 333 -4.19 -19.43 21.38
CA ILE A 333 -5.16 -20.10 22.27
C ILE A 333 -5.21 -21.59 21.87
N ASN A 334 -4.90 -22.47 22.82
CA ASN A 334 -4.96 -23.92 22.64
C ASN A 334 -6.35 -24.47 23.00
N ILE A 335 -6.93 -23.98 24.10
CA ILE A 335 -8.22 -24.42 24.61
C ILE A 335 -8.94 -23.19 25.17
N VAL A 336 -10.22 -23.05 24.85
CA VAL A 336 -11.10 -22.07 25.50
C VAL A 336 -12.49 -22.66 25.67
N PHE A 337 -13.12 -22.40 26.81
CA PHE A 337 -14.52 -22.75 27.01
C PHE A 337 -15.24 -21.74 27.92
N PRO A 338 -16.53 -21.50 27.67
CA PRO A 338 -17.36 -20.68 28.55
C PRO A 338 -17.63 -21.43 29.86
N ILE A 339 -17.67 -20.70 30.96
CA ILE A 339 -17.94 -21.24 32.29
C ILE A 339 -19.37 -20.85 32.68
N SER A 340 -20.21 -21.83 32.99
CA SER A 340 -21.47 -21.56 33.68
C SER A 340 -21.18 -21.05 35.10
N SER A 341 -21.91 -20.04 35.55
CA SER A 341 -21.78 -19.41 36.88
C SER A 341 -21.92 -20.34 38.10
N SER A 342 -22.09 -21.66 37.90
CA SER A 342 -22.29 -22.67 38.93
C SER A 342 -21.02 -23.44 39.35
N THR A 343 -19.85 -23.19 38.76
CA THR A 343 -18.61 -23.92 39.11
C THR A 343 -17.46 -22.99 39.48
N SER A 344 -17.44 -22.53 40.74
CA SER A 344 -16.28 -22.50 41.67
C SER A 344 -16.52 -21.44 42.74
N GLY A 345 -16.18 -21.74 44.00
CA GLY A 345 -16.46 -20.90 45.18
C GLY A 345 -15.87 -19.50 45.12
N ASP A 346 -16.67 -18.56 44.62
CA ASP A 346 -16.41 -17.13 44.76
C ASP A 346 -16.83 -16.69 46.17
N GLU A 347 -15.86 -16.29 46.99
CA GLU A 347 -16.15 -15.37 48.08
C GLU A 347 -16.68 -14.05 47.46
N PRO A 348 -17.73 -13.43 48.03
CA PRO A 348 -18.27 -12.18 47.50
C PRO A 348 -17.16 -11.12 47.47
N GLY A 349 -16.73 -10.71 46.26
CA GLY A 349 -15.68 -9.69 46.06
C GLY A 349 -14.47 -10.10 45.19
N THR A 350 -14.49 -11.28 44.55
CA THR A 350 -13.34 -11.83 43.79
C THR A 350 -13.48 -11.80 42.26
N SER A 351 -14.19 -10.82 41.69
CA SER A 351 -14.36 -10.62 40.24
C SER A 351 -13.08 -10.19 39.49
N LYS A 352 -11.90 -10.69 39.85
CA LYS A 352 -10.63 -10.32 39.21
C LYS A 352 -10.26 -11.33 38.11
N VAL A 353 -9.72 -10.83 37.01
CA VAL A 353 -9.10 -11.66 35.96
C VAL A 353 -7.95 -12.45 36.58
N ILE A 354 -7.92 -13.76 36.33
CA ILE A 354 -6.83 -14.64 36.77
C ILE A 354 -5.89 -14.84 35.58
N MET A 355 -4.60 -14.53 35.76
CA MET A 355 -3.54 -14.81 34.79
C MET A 355 -2.37 -15.47 35.50
N GLN A 356 -1.96 -16.66 35.04
CA GLN A 356 -0.81 -17.35 35.63
C GLN A 356 -0.19 -18.37 34.67
N ALA A 357 1.10 -18.62 34.86
CA ALA A 357 1.76 -19.81 34.36
C ALA A 357 1.54 -20.95 35.36
N GLN A 358 1.00 -22.09 34.92
CA GLN A 358 0.80 -23.27 35.76
C GLN A 358 2.14 -24.02 35.94
N LYS A 359 2.42 -24.47 37.17
CA LYS A 359 3.65 -25.21 37.53
C LYS A 359 3.52 -26.70 37.25
#